data_AF-A0A0P9SD81-F1
#
_entry.id   AF-A0A0P9SD81-F1
#
_cell.length_a   1.000
_cell.length_b   1.000
_cell.length_c   1.000
_cell.angle_alpha   90.00
_cell.angle_beta   90.00
_cell.angle_gamma   90.00
#
_symmetry.space_group_name_H-M   'P 1'
#
loop_
_entity.id
_entity.type
_entity.pdbx_description
1 polymer ?
#
loop_
_entity_poly.entity_id
_entity_poly.type
_entity_poly.pdbx_seq_one_letter_code
_entity_poly.pdbx_strand_id
1 'polypeptide(L)'
;MARLSIRDFPDDLYIQLTQSAAQNYRSLEGEVRFGLAAYAKSLLQTATPPRTHLERWRHEVGQRLHQLFQQLTADQVFAYNQRSDLPHLALLLGESSPALLINCVDGHESLPFDLAHRLVEHFSCNLSWLISGAGEMFPYPDLGPYYAEFFKPAHTDSSIRIKMVRICGGRHDATLLLFRLDENRQHIAAGYCSTQFNLSGNMGGTGFGKFAEFAEHLASLGSMKCEAYNFDATDNDGEFGHHHPKYYLNLARLNTARWLMPLLKGVAPDNIEWVAS
;
A
#
# COMPACT_ATOMS: atom_id res chain seq x y z
N MET A 1 -9.17 45.72 38.13
CA MET A 1 -10.14 44.78 37.52
C MET A 1 -10.29 45.15 36.05
N ALA A 2 -10.24 44.18 35.14
CA ALA A 2 -10.53 44.43 33.73
C ALA A 2 -12.02 44.75 33.58
N ARG A 3 -12.35 45.76 32.77
CA ARG A 3 -13.73 46.17 32.51
C ARG A 3 -14.07 45.85 31.06
N LEU A 4 -15.07 44.99 30.87
CA LEU A 4 -15.63 44.69 29.56
C LEU A 4 -16.83 45.63 29.34
N SER A 5 -16.83 46.37 28.24
CA SER A 5 -17.98 47.16 27.79
C SER A 5 -18.41 46.61 26.44
N ILE A 6 -19.67 46.20 26.32
CA ILE A 6 -20.21 45.65 25.09
C ILE A 6 -21.14 46.71 24.49
N ARG A 7 -20.85 47.13 23.25
CA ARG A 7 -21.73 48.01 22.47
C ARG A 7 -22.71 47.16 21.67
N ASP A 8 -23.93 47.67 21.50
CA ASP A 8 -24.98 47.06 20.67
C ASP A 8 -25.24 45.59 21.02
N PHE A 9 -25.40 45.31 22.32
CA PHE A 9 -25.71 43.96 22.78
C PHE A 9 -27.11 43.55 22.31
N PRO A 10 -27.28 42.41 21.62
CA PRO A 10 -28.57 42.02 21.05
C PRO A 10 -29.69 41.94 22.09
N ASP A 11 -30.83 42.56 21.80
CA ASP A 11 -31.98 42.66 22.73
C ASP A 11 -32.57 41.29 23.07
N ASP A 12 -32.59 40.36 22.12
CA ASP A 12 -33.05 38.98 22.31
C ASP A 12 -32.18 38.22 23.30
N LEU A 13 -30.86 38.36 23.21
CA LEU A 13 -29.90 37.78 24.16
C LEU A 13 -30.00 38.46 25.53
N TYR A 14 -30.24 39.77 25.57
CA TYR A 14 -30.46 40.49 26.82
C TYR A 14 -31.70 39.97 27.56
N ILE A 15 -32.81 39.75 26.85
CA ILE A 15 -34.04 39.20 27.41
C ILE A 15 -33.81 37.78 27.95
N GLN A 16 -33.13 36.92 27.19
CA GLN A 16 -32.80 35.57 27.62
C GLN A 16 -31.91 35.55 28.87
N LEU A 17 -30.87 36.38 28.93
CA LEU A 17 -30.00 36.50 30.10
C LEU A 17 -30.75 37.04 31.33
N THR A 18 -31.69 37.96 31.12
CA THR A 18 -32.52 38.50 32.21
C THR A 18 -33.45 37.43 32.77
N GLN A 19 -34.04 36.59 31.91
CA GLN A 19 -34.85 35.44 32.33
C GLN A 19 -34.01 34.40 33.07
N SER A 20 -32.82 34.07 32.55
CA SER A 20 -31.87 33.16 33.21
C SER A 20 -31.44 33.67 34.58
N ALA A 21 -31.11 34.97 34.68
CA ALA A 21 -30.73 35.62 35.93
C ALA A 21 -31.85 35.54 36.98
N ALA A 22 -33.11 35.76 36.57
CA ALA A 22 -34.27 35.64 37.44
C ALA A 22 -34.49 34.19 37.92
N GLN A 23 -34.35 33.20 37.02
CA GLN A 23 -34.47 31.78 37.35
C GLN A 23 -33.38 31.31 38.34
N ASN A 24 -32.17 31.84 38.20
CA ASN A 24 -31.02 31.48 39.03
C ASN A 24 -30.83 32.38 40.25
N TYR A 25 -31.79 33.27 40.55
CA TYR A 25 -31.75 34.23 41.66
C TYR A 25 -30.45 35.06 41.71
N ARG A 26 -29.99 35.52 40.54
CA ARG A 26 -28.77 36.32 40.37
C ARG A 26 -29.09 37.68 39.77
N SER A 27 -28.20 38.66 39.98
CA SER A 27 -28.22 39.87 39.16
C SER A 27 -27.84 39.52 37.72
N LEU A 28 -28.30 40.31 36.76
CA LEU A 28 -27.93 40.15 35.35
C LEU A 28 -26.40 40.14 35.17
N GLU A 29 -25.70 41.06 35.84
CA GLU A 29 -24.23 41.12 35.85
C GLU A 29 -23.61 39.85 36.45
N GLY A 30 -24.19 39.30 37.52
CA GLY A 30 -23.76 38.06 38.14
C GLY A 30 -23.92 36.85 37.22
N GLU A 31 -25.04 36.78 36.49
CA GLU A 31 -25.32 35.71 35.54
C GLU A 31 -24.39 35.76 34.32
N VAL A 32 -24.14 36.96 33.77
CA VAL A 32 -23.18 37.15 32.68
C VAL A 32 -21.76 36.76 33.12
N ARG A 33 -21.34 37.14 34.33
CA ARG A 33 -20.04 36.72 34.88
C ARG A 33 -19.94 35.22 35.02
N PHE A 34 -20.99 34.56 35.49
CA PHE A 34 -21.04 33.11 35.64
C PHE A 34 -20.94 32.41 34.28
N GLY A 35 -21.73 32.83 33.29
CA GLY A 35 -21.72 32.27 31.94
C GLY A 35 -20.38 32.46 31.24
N LEU A 36 -19.80 33.67 31.32
CA LEU A 36 -18.48 33.96 30.77
C LEU A 36 -17.36 33.15 31.44
N ALA A 37 -17.40 32.99 32.76
CA ALA A 37 -16.43 32.18 33.49
C ALA A 37 -16.54 30.68 33.12
N ALA A 38 -17.77 30.17 32.98
CA ALA A 38 -18.01 28.80 32.54
C ALA A 38 -17.54 28.56 31.10
N TYR A 39 -17.81 29.51 30.20
CA TYR A 39 -17.33 29.47 28.81
C TYR A 39 -15.81 29.58 28.72
N ALA A 40 -15.18 30.50 29.46
CA ALA A 40 -13.72 30.60 29.50
C ALA A 40 -13.08 29.31 30.03
N LYS A 41 -13.72 28.66 31.01
CA LYS A 41 -13.28 27.35 31.53
C LYS A 41 -13.46 26.22 30.52
N SER A 42 -14.53 26.24 29.72
CA SER A 42 -14.72 25.25 28.66
C SER A 42 -13.70 25.40 27.53
N LEU A 43 -13.32 26.63 27.17
CA LEU A 43 -12.24 26.88 26.20
C LEU A 43 -10.87 26.33 26.65
N LEU A 44 -10.62 26.28 27.96
CA LEU A 44 -9.42 25.64 28.51
C LEU A 44 -9.51 24.11 28.51
N GLN A 45 -10.72 23.55 28.52
CA GLN A 45 -10.98 22.11 28.52
C GLN A 45 -11.06 21.51 27.10
N THR A 46 -11.32 22.31 26.07
CA THR A 46 -11.41 21.86 24.67
C THR A 46 -10.06 21.73 23.96
N ALA A 47 -8.97 22.22 24.55
CA ALA A 47 -7.63 21.95 24.07
C ALA A 47 -7.26 20.50 24.40
N THR A 48 -7.72 19.56 23.56
CA THR A 48 -7.22 18.18 23.58
C THR A 48 -5.69 18.28 23.53
N PRO A 49 -4.96 17.76 24.52
CA PRO A 49 -3.51 17.90 24.54
C PRO A 49 -2.96 17.37 23.21
N PRO A 50 -1.98 18.07 22.60
CA PRO A 50 -1.41 17.59 21.35
C PRO A 50 -0.88 16.18 21.59
N ARG A 51 -1.34 15.23 20.75
CA ARG A 51 -0.90 13.82 20.84
C ARG A 51 0.60 13.77 20.91
N THR A 52 1.11 12.97 21.84
CA THR A 52 2.54 12.65 21.91
C THR A 52 3.00 12.04 20.59
N HIS A 53 4.31 12.11 20.31
CA HIS A 53 4.88 11.49 19.11
C HIS A 53 4.54 10.00 19.02
N LEU A 54 4.54 9.29 20.16
CA LEU A 54 4.19 7.88 20.23
C LEU A 54 2.72 7.62 19.89
N GLU A 55 1.78 8.39 20.45
CA GLU A 55 0.34 8.24 20.14
C GLU A 55 0.04 8.54 18.68
N ARG A 56 0.69 9.56 18.11
CA ARG A 56 0.58 9.87 16.69
C ARG A 56 1.08 8.71 15.84
N TRP A 57 2.29 8.23 16.14
CA TRP A 57 2.89 7.10 15.42
C TRP A 57 2.03 5.84 15.49
N ARG A 58 1.50 5.46 16.67
CA ARG A 58 0.60 4.30 16.82
C ARG A 58 -0.64 4.43 15.95
N HIS A 59 -1.26 5.60 15.95
CA HIS A 59 -2.46 5.83 15.16
C HIS A 59 -2.18 5.75 13.65
N GLU A 60 -1.07 6.34 13.19
CA GLU A 60 -0.66 6.27 11.79
C GLU A 60 -0.30 4.85 11.34
N VAL A 61 0.37 4.06 12.20
CA VAL A 61 0.62 2.63 11.94
C VAL A 61 -0.69 1.85 11.87
N GLY A 62 -1.63 2.09 12.79
CA GLY A 62 -2.94 1.45 12.78
C GLY A 62 -3.72 1.71 11.50
N GLN A 63 -3.71 2.96 11.01
CA GLN A 63 -4.31 3.33 9.72
C GLN A 63 -3.65 2.57 8.55
N ARG A 64 -2.33 2.45 8.53
CA ARG A 64 -1.62 1.69 7.49
C ARG A 64 -1.89 0.18 7.56
N LEU A 65 -1.98 -0.40 8.75
CA LEU A 65 -2.41 -1.80 8.91
C LEU A 65 -3.82 -2.01 8.35
N HIS A 66 -4.75 -1.12 8.68
CA HIS A 66 -6.10 -1.16 8.14
C HIS A 66 -6.10 -1.08 6.61
N GLN A 67 -5.37 -0.12 6.05
CA GLN A 67 -5.23 0.06 4.60
C GLN A 67 -4.63 -1.18 3.93
N LEU A 68 -3.60 -1.77 4.52
CA LEU A 68 -2.97 -3.00 4.04
C LEU A 68 -4.00 -4.14 3.96
N PHE A 69 -4.75 -4.41 5.03
CA PHE A 69 -5.71 -5.52 5.04
C PHE A 69 -6.88 -5.33 4.09
N GLN A 70 -7.34 -4.08 3.90
CA GLN A 70 -8.32 -3.75 2.87
C GLN A 70 -7.76 -4.04 1.48
N GLN A 71 -6.53 -3.59 1.20
CA GLN A 71 -5.89 -3.78 -0.09
C GLN A 71 -5.63 -5.26 -0.40
N LEU A 72 -5.17 -6.05 0.58
CA LEU A 72 -4.98 -7.50 0.42
C LEU A 72 -6.31 -8.21 0.09
N THR A 73 -7.42 -7.74 0.65
CA THR A 73 -8.75 -8.26 0.33
C THR A 73 -9.18 -7.86 -1.08
N ALA A 74 -8.98 -6.59 -1.46
CA ALA A 74 -9.29 -6.08 -2.80
C ALA A 74 -8.48 -6.80 -3.90
N ASP A 75 -7.21 -7.09 -3.63
CA ASP A 75 -6.30 -7.80 -4.53
C ASP A 75 -6.46 -9.32 -4.50
N GLN A 76 -7.48 -9.83 -3.78
CA GLN A 76 -7.81 -11.26 -3.69
C GLN A 76 -6.63 -12.12 -3.23
N VAL A 77 -5.86 -11.63 -2.25
CA VAL A 77 -4.69 -12.34 -1.72
C VAL A 77 -5.08 -13.62 -0.99
N PHE A 78 -6.24 -13.60 -0.32
CA PHE A 78 -6.78 -14.72 0.44
C PHE A 78 -7.54 -15.69 -0.47
N ALA A 79 -7.36 -16.99 -0.26
CA ALA A 79 -8.14 -18.00 -0.98
C ALA A 79 -9.64 -17.88 -0.66
N TYR A 80 -10.53 -18.40 -1.53
CA TYR A 80 -11.98 -18.28 -1.38
C TYR A 80 -12.53 -18.73 -0.01
N ASN A 81 -11.92 -19.74 0.60
CA ASN A 81 -12.31 -20.27 1.91
C ASN A 81 -11.48 -19.72 3.09
N GLN A 82 -10.51 -18.85 2.81
CA GLN A 82 -9.64 -18.27 3.81
C GLN A 82 -10.27 -16.97 4.34
N ARG A 83 -10.46 -16.92 5.66
CA ARG A 83 -10.99 -15.71 6.29
C ARG A 83 -9.89 -14.64 6.42
N SER A 84 -10.28 -13.38 6.24
CA SER A 84 -9.41 -12.21 6.29
C SER A 84 -9.75 -11.24 7.44
N ASP A 85 -10.61 -11.64 8.38
CA ASP A 85 -10.87 -10.84 9.57
C ASP A 85 -9.66 -10.83 10.53
N LEU A 86 -9.54 -9.76 11.34
CA LEU A 86 -8.38 -9.54 12.21
C LEU A 86 -8.05 -10.74 13.12
N PRO A 87 -9.02 -11.44 13.75
CA PRO A 87 -8.73 -12.65 14.49
C PRO A 87 -8.05 -13.76 13.67
N HIS A 88 -8.53 -14.03 12.46
CA HIS A 88 -7.92 -15.04 11.59
C HIS A 88 -6.57 -14.60 11.05
N LEU A 89 -6.37 -13.31 10.79
CA LEU A 89 -5.07 -12.75 10.42
C LEU A 89 -4.06 -12.87 11.56
N ALA A 90 -4.46 -12.60 12.80
CA ALA A 90 -3.60 -12.78 13.96
C ALA A 90 -3.19 -14.25 14.12
N LEU A 91 -4.13 -15.18 13.95
CA LEU A 91 -3.84 -16.62 13.96
C LEU A 91 -2.88 -17.01 12.83
N LEU A 92 -3.09 -16.51 11.61
CA LEU A 92 -2.21 -16.75 10.47
C LEU A 92 -0.79 -16.25 10.73
N LEU A 93 -0.65 -15.10 11.39
CA LEU A 93 0.64 -14.53 11.75
C LEU A 93 1.29 -15.24 12.94
N GLY A 94 0.62 -16.20 13.59
CA GLY A 94 1.15 -16.94 14.72
C GLY A 94 1.05 -16.21 16.07
N GLU A 95 0.15 -15.23 16.18
CA GLU A 95 -0.13 -14.58 17.46
C GLU A 95 -0.85 -15.53 18.42
N SER A 96 -0.51 -15.45 19.72
CA SER A 96 -1.18 -16.23 20.76
C SER A 96 -2.61 -15.77 21.04
N SER A 97 -2.96 -14.55 20.61
CA SER A 97 -4.27 -13.92 20.81
C SER A 97 -4.50 -12.84 19.75
N PRO A 98 -5.74 -12.60 19.30
CA PRO A 98 -6.04 -11.54 18.35
C PRO A 98 -5.89 -10.12 18.94
N ALA A 99 -5.82 -9.99 20.28
CA ALA A 99 -5.83 -8.71 20.97
C ALA A 99 -4.71 -7.77 20.51
N LEU A 100 -3.48 -8.26 20.35
CA LEU A 100 -2.35 -7.43 19.94
C LEU A 100 -2.59 -6.81 18.56
N LEU A 101 -2.98 -7.61 17.57
CA LEU A 101 -3.20 -7.11 16.21
C LEU A 101 -4.38 -6.13 16.16
N ILE A 102 -5.48 -6.42 16.86
CA ILE A 102 -6.64 -5.53 16.96
C ILE A 102 -6.23 -4.19 17.59
N ASN A 103 -5.56 -4.22 18.74
CA ASN A 103 -5.10 -3.01 19.42
C ASN A 103 -4.09 -2.20 18.59
N CYS A 104 -3.26 -2.86 17.77
CA CYS A 104 -2.36 -2.18 16.85
C CYS A 104 -3.13 -1.48 15.72
N VAL A 105 -4.14 -2.15 15.14
CA VAL A 105 -5.01 -1.58 14.09
C VAL A 105 -5.79 -0.37 14.63
N ASP A 106 -6.30 -0.47 15.86
CA ASP A 106 -7.03 0.62 16.52
C ASP A 106 -6.11 1.76 16.99
N GLY A 107 -4.78 1.56 16.94
CA GLY A 107 -3.78 2.53 17.38
C GLY A 107 -3.65 2.66 18.90
N HIS A 108 -4.16 1.69 19.65
CA HIS A 108 -4.04 1.60 21.10
C HIS A 108 -2.66 1.08 21.54
N GLU A 109 -2.12 0.12 20.78
CA GLU A 109 -0.81 -0.48 21.04
C GLU A 109 0.22 -0.17 19.94
N SER A 110 1.49 -0.35 20.28
CA SER A 110 2.61 -0.20 19.34
C SER A 110 2.80 -1.50 18.58
N LEU A 111 2.90 -1.43 17.25
CA LEU A 111 3.24 -2.59 16.43
C LEU A 111 4.65 -3.09 16.80
N PRO A 112 4.80 -4.31 17.35
CA PRO A 112 6.12 -4.87 17.62
C PRO A 112 6.86 -5.14 16.31
N PHE A 113 8.18 -4.93 16.29
CA PHE A 113 8.96 -5.13 15.07
C PHE A 113 8.94 -6.59 14.58
N ASP A 114 8.90 -7.57 15.49
CA ASP A 114 8.75 -8.98 15.11
C ASP A 114 7.44 -9.23 14.32
N LEU A 115 6.32 -8.68 14.79
CA LEU A 115 5.04 -8.75 14.08
C LEU A 115 5.10 -7.99 12.74
N ALA A 116 5.77 -6.84 12.70
CA ALA A 116 5.98 -6.10 11.45
C ALA A 116 6.77 -6.94 10.42
N HIS A 117 7.82 -7.65 10.85
CA HIS A 117 8.58 -8.55 9.98
C HIS A 117 7.74 -9.73 9.50
N ARG A 118 6.95 -10.36 10.37
CA ARG A 118 6.04 -11.44 9.97
C ARG A 118 4.99 -10.97 8.96
N LEU A 119 4.46 -9.76 9.10
CA LEU A 119 3.56 -9.14 8.12
C LEU A 119 4.23 -8.98 6.75
N VAL A 120 5.46 -8.50 6.73
CA VAL A 120 6.26 -8.32 5.49
C VAL A 120 6.55 -9.66 4.81
N GLU A 121 6.95 -10.68 5.58
CA GLU A 121 7.19 -12.02 5.06
C GLU A 121 5.91 -12.70 4.56
N HIS A 122 4.76 -12.50 5.21
CA HIS A 122 3.51 -13.12 4.77
C HIS A 122 2.81 -12.41 3.63
N PHE A 123 2.86 -11.08 3.60
CA PHE A 123 2.06 -10.27 2.68
C PHE A 123 2.90 -9.46 1.69
N SER A 124 4.22 -9.68 1.66
CA SER A 124 5.12 -9.04 0.69
C SER A 124 5.05 -7.50 0.70
N CYS A 125 4.64 -6.89 1.81
CA CYS A 125 4.54 -5.44 1.95
C CYS A 125 5.88 -4.82 2.35
N ASN A 126 5.97 -3.50 2.26
CA ASN A 126 7.18 -2.75 2.59
C ASN A 126 7.22 -2.38 4.07
N LEU A 127 8.28 -2.81 4.77
CA LEU A 127 8.49 -2.51 6.18
C LEU A 127 8.57 -1.01 6.46
N SER A 128 9.30 -0.25 5.65
CA SER A 128 9.47 1.20 5.81
C SER A 128 8.15 1.95 5.63
N TRP A 129 7.32 1.51 4.69
CA TRP A 129 5.97 2.03 4.54
C TRP A 129 5.14 1.71 5.78
N LEU A 130 5.18 0.47 6.26
CA LEU A 130 4.39 0.05 7.42
C LEU A 130 4.75 0.85 8.69
N ILE A 131 6.04 0.99 8.99
CA ILE A 131 6.49 1.61 10.25
C ILE A 131 6.53 3.14 10.20
N SER A 132 6.83 3.75 9.05
CA SER A 132 7.04 5.21 8.95
C SER A 132 6.30 5.89 7.80
N GLY A 133 5.53 5.15 7.00
CA GLY A 133 4.85 5.68 5.81
C GLY A 133 5.79 6.01 4.65
N ALA A 134 7.04 5.55 4.69
CA ALA A 134 8.03 5.86 3.66
C ALA A 134 7.97 4.87 2.49
N GLY A 135 7.86 5.38 1.27
CA GLY A 135 7.75 4.57 0.05
C GLY A 135 6.32 4.08 -0.20
N GLU A 136 6.19 3.00 -0.98
CA GLU A 136 4.91 2.41 -1.36
C GLU A 136 4.56 1.19 -0.49
N MET A 137 3.29 0.81 -0.45
CA MET A 137 2.78 -0.32 0.33
C MET A 137 3.41 -1.64 -0.09
N PHE A 138 3.47 -1.88 -1.41
CA PHE A 138 4.15 -3.05 -1.98
C PHE A 138 5.38 -2.58 -2.77
N PRO A 139 6.56 -3.18 -2.55
CA PRO A 139 7.77 -2.75 -3.21
C PRO A 139 7.85 -3.28 -4.65
N TYR A 140 7.90 -2.35 -5.61
CA TYR A 140 8.24 -2.62 -7.01
C TYR A 140 9.46 -1.80 -7.41
N PRO A 141 10.68 -2.17 -6.99
CA PRO A 141 11.88 -1.47 -7.41
C PRO A 141 12.07 -1.58 -8.93
N ASP A 142 12.56 -0.50 -9.54
CA ASP A 142 13.13 -0.58 -10.89
C ASP A 142 14.38 -1.44 -10.84
N LEU A 143 14.33 -2.58 -11.51
CA LEU A 143 15.44 -3.50 -11.56
C LEU A 143 16.55 -2.99 -12.49
N GLY A 144 16.21 -2.13 -13.46
CA GLY A 144 17.17 -1.50 -14.36
C GLY A 144 18.26 -2.47 -14.86
N PRO A 145 19.56 -2.15 -14.70
CA PRO A 145 20.65 -3.02 -15.16
C PRO A 145 20.91 -4.20 -14.20
N TYR A 146 20.26 -4.22 -13.04
CA TYR A 146 20.49 -5.18 -11.98
C TYR A 146 19.48 -6.33 -12.00
N TYR A 147 18.68 -6.48 -13.06
CA TYR A 147 17.71 -7.58 -13.18
C TYR A 147 18.37 -8.96 -13.00
N ALA A 148 19.64 -9.14 -13.38
CA ALA A 148 20.34 -10.41 -13.22
C ALA A 148 20.39 -10.89 -11.75
N GLU A 149 20.54 -9.95 -10.79
CA GLU A 149 20.51 -10.26 -9.35
C GLU A 149 19.15 -10.79 -8.90
N PHE A 150 18.07 -10.36 -9.56
CA PHE A 150 16.71 -10.83 -9.27
C PHE A 150 16.55 -12.31 -9.60
N PHE A 151 17.19 -12.78 -10.67
CA PHE A 151 17.13 -14.19 -11.12
C PHE A 151 18.05 -15.12 -10.34
N LYS A 152 19.13 -14.62 -9.71
CA LYS A 152 20.15 -15.46 -9.04
C LYS A 152 19.57 -16.52 -8.10
N PRO A 153 18.60 -16.22 -7.20
CA PRO A 153 18.09 -17.25 -6.30
C PRO A 153 17.40 -18.41 -7.02
N ALA A 154 16.72 -18.14 -8.15
CA ALA A 154 16.08 -19.18 -8.96
C ALA A 154 17.06 -20.09 -9.70
N HIS A 155 18.34 -19.68 -9.81
CA HIS A 155 19.39 -20.52 -10.38
C HIS A 155 19.87 -21.59 -9.39
N THR A 156 19.88 -21.26 -8.10
CA THR A 156 20.38 -22.15 -7.04
C THR A 156 19.28 -22.94 -6.34
N ASP A 157 18.03 -22.46 -6.41
CA ASP A 157 16.88 -23.08 -5.74
C ASP A 157 15.73 -23.35 -6.72
N SER A 158 15.46 -24.64 -6.92
CA SER A 158 14.41 -25.11 -7.82
C SER A 158 12.98 -24.91 -7.31
N SER A 159 12.78 -24.58 -6.02
CA SER A 159 11.47 -24.18 -5.48
C SER A 159 11.06 -22.78 -5.92
N ILE A 160 12.01 -22.01 -6.45
CA ILE A 160 11.78 -20.64 -6.87
C ILE A 160 11.37 -20.62 -8.33
N ARG A 161 10.22 -20.01 -8.61
CA ARG A 161 9.70 -19.75 -9.96
C ARG A 161 9.75 -18.28 -10.28
N ILE A 162 10.02 -17.97 -11.55
CA ILE A 162 9.95 -16.61 -12.06
C ILE A 162 8.73 -16.48 -12.95
N LYS A 163 7.85 -15.54 -12.60
CA LYS A 163 6.72 -15.12 -13.45
C LYS A 163 7.01 -13.74 -14.00
N MET A 164 6.82 -13.59 -15.29
CA MET A 164 7.05 -12.36 -16.04
C MET A 164 5.72 -11.89 -16.61
N VAL A 165 5.35 -10.65 -16.34
CA VAL A 165 4.05 -10.10 -16.76
C VAL A 165 4.31 -8.81 -17.54
N ARG A 166 3.95 -8.82 -18.82
CA ARG A 166 3.97 -7.61 -19.66
C ARG A 166 2.66 -6.86 -19.47
N ILE A 167 2.73 -5.59 -19.14
CA ILE A 167 1.58 -4.70 -19.10
C ILE A 167 1.17 -4.31 -20.52
N CYS A 168 -0.13 -4.42 -20.82
CA CYS A 168 -0.71 -4.11 -22.12
C CYS A 168 -1.72 -2.97 -21.97
N GLY A 169 -1.44 -1.83 -22.61
CA GLY A 169 -2.26 -0.63 -22.54
C GLY A 169 -2.02 0.24 -21.31
N GLY A 170 -2.79 1.32 -21.22
CA GLY A 170 -2.70 2.31 -20.14
C GLY A 170 -1.36 3.07 -20.11
N ARG A 171 -1.10 3.72 -18.98
CA ARG A 171 0.11 4.55 -18.77
C ARG A 171 1.41 3.74 -18.77
N HIS A 172 1.34 2.47 -18.42
CA HIS A 172 2.50 1.61 -18.22
C HIS A 172 2.68 0.56 -19.33
N ASP A 173 2.07 0.77 -20.51
CA ASP A 173 2.16 -0.18 -21.63
C ASP A 173 3.60 -0.61 -21.92
N ALA A 174 3.76 -1.89 -22.23
CA ALA A 174 5.02 -2.56 -22.52
C ALA A 174 6.01 -2.64 -21.34
N THR A 175 5.63 -2.20 -20.13
CA THR A 175 6.43 -2.46 -18.90
C THR A 175 6.44 -3.95 -18.59
N LEU A 176 7.61 -4.48 -18.24
CA LEU A 176 7.76 -5.84 -17.75
C LEU A 176 7.79 -5.86 -16.23
N LEU A 177 6.81 -6.52 -15.60
CA LEU A 177 6.86 -6.87 -14.19
C LEU A 177 7.52 -8.24 -14.03
N LEU A 178 8.40 -8.35 -13.05
CA LEU A 178 9.09 -9.57 -12.66
C LEU A 178 8.68 -9.97 -11.24
N PHE A 179 8.26 -11.23 -11.10
CA PHE A 179 7.85 -11.80 -9.82
C PHE A 179 8.65 -13.05 -9.54
N ARG A 180 9.22 -13.12 -8.34
CA ARG A 180 9.92 -14.29 -7.83
C ARG A 180 9.10 -14.92 -6.72
N LEU A 181 8.60 -16.12 -7.01
CA LEU A 181 7.73 -16.89 -6.12
C LEU A 181 8.55 -18.03 -5.55
N ASP A 182 8.69 -18.07 -4.23
CA ASP A 182 9.26 -19.23 -3.53
C ASP A 182 8.11 -20.13 -3.09
N GLU A 183 8.05 -21.38 -3.54
CA GLU A 183 6.99 -22.33 -3.15
C GLU A 183 6.98 -22.63 -1.65
N ASN A 184 8.10 -22.40 -0.95
CA ASN A 184 8.23 -22.66 0.48
C ASN A 184 7.88 -21.45 1.35
N ARG A 185 7.71 -20.27 0.75
CA ARG A 185 7.42 -19.01 1.46
C ARG A 185 6.17 -18.36 0.90
N GLN A 186 5.50 -17.55 1.71
CA GLN A 186 4.36 -16.77 1.23
C GLN A 186 4.80 -15.45 0.57
N HIS A 187 6.06 -15.05 0.80
CA HIS A 187 6.63 -13.84 0.24
C HIS A 187 6.82 -13.94 -1.29
N ILE A 188 6.35 -12.93 -2.01
CA ILE A 188 6.55 -12.75 -3.44
C ILE A 188 7.38 -11.48 -3.63
N ALA A 189 8.63 -11.65 -4.07
CA ALA A 189 9.44 -10.50 -4.44
C ALA A 189 9.00 -10.00 -5.82
N ALA A 190 8.88 -8.68 -5.96
CA ALA A 190 8.49 -8.03 -7.20
C ALA A 190 9.54 -7.00 -7.63
N GLY A 191 9.48 -6.64 -8.91
CA GLY A 191 10.26 -5.55 -9.51
C GLY A 191 9.79 -5.31 -10.94
N TYR A 192 10.27 -4.25 -11.57
CA TYR A 192 9.91 -3.97 -12.96
C TYR A 192 11.12 -3.58 -13.81
N CYS A 193 10.96 -3.74 -15.13
CA CYS A 193 11.85 -3.24 -16.15
C CYS A 193 11.03 -2.39 -17.14
N SER A 194 11.25 -1.08 -17.13
CA SER A 194 10.67 -0.14 -18.12
C SER A 194 11.61 1.01 -18.49
N THR A 195 12.61 1.29 -17.65
CA THR A 195 13.54 2.41 -17.90
C THR A 195 14.60 2.09 -18.94
N GLN A 196 15.03 0.83 -19.04
CA GLN A 196 16.08 0.41 -19.97
C GLN A 196 15.58 -0.10 -21.30
N PHE A 197 14.44 -0.78 -21.28
CA PHE A 197 13.76 -1.29 -22.45
C PHE A 197 12.27 -1.43 -22.14
N ASN A 198 11.46 -1.38 -23.19
CA ASN A 198 10.04 -1.69 -23.13
C ASN A 198 9.80 -2.91 -24.01
N LEU A 199 8.94 -3.83 -23.60
CA LEU A 199 8.59 -5.01 -24.39
C LEU A 199 7.63 -4.64 -25.53
N SER A 200 8.12 -3.95 -26.56
CA SER A 200 7.34 -3.60 -27.76
C SER A 200 8.22 -3.53 -29.01
N GLY A 201 7.60 -3.61 -30.18
CA GLY A 201 8.27 -3.39 -31.48
C GLY A 201 8.65 -1.93 -31.77
N ASN A 202 8.33 -0.99 -30.88
CA ASN A 202 8.62 0.44 -31.10
C ASN A 202 9.85 0.91 -30.29
N MET A 203 10.75 -0.01 -29.94
CA MET A 203 11.97 0.33 -29.19
C MET A 203 12.96 1.14 -30.04
N GLY A 204 13.46 2.24 -29.48
CA GLY A 204 14.63 2.93 -30.05
C GLY A 204 15.91 2.10 -29.93
N GLY A 205 16.94 2.42 -30.73
CA GLY A 205 18.17 1.62 -30.84
C GLY A 205 18.88 1.32 -29.50
N THR A 206 18.94 2.28 -28.58
CA THR A 206 19.51 2.06 -27.24
C THR A 206 18.70 1.04 -26.42
N GLY A 207 17.37 1.11 -26.48
CA GLY A 207 16.47 0.19 -25.79
C GLY A 207 16.55 -1.22 -26.37
N PHE A 208 16.69 -1.33 -27.70
CA PHE A 208 16.90 -2.62 -28.38
C PHE A 208 18.19 -3.31 -27.88
N GLY A 209 19.30 -2.58 -27.75
CA GLY A 209 20.54 -3.15 -27.22
C GLY A 209 20.36 -3.72 -25.80
N LYS A 210 19.65 -2.99 -24.92
CA LYS A 210 19.35 -3.45 -23.56
C LYS A 210 18.39 -4.64 -23.52
N PHE A 211 17.41 -4.66 -24.41
CA PHE A 211 16.54 -5.81 -24.61
C PHE A 211 17.32 -7.06 -25.07
N ALA A 212 18.26 -6.89 -26.00
CA ALA A 212 19.10 -8.00 -26.48
C ALA A 212 19.96 -8.59 -25.34
N GLU A 213 20.60 -7.73 -24.53
CA GLU A 213 21.33 -8.17 -23.32
C GLU A 213 20.41 -8.97 -22.36
N PHE A 214 19.17 -8.49 -22.15
CA PHE A 214 18.18 -9.17 -21.32
C PHE A 214 17.76 -10.52 -21.92
N ALA A 215 17.55 -10.60 -23.23
CA ALA A 215 17.19 -11.83 -23.93
C ALA A 215 18.32 -12.88 -23.88
N GLU A 216 19.57 -12.45 -24.08
CA GLU A 216 20.75 -13.29 -23.92
C GLU A 216 20.87 -13.81 -22.48
N HIS A 217 20.64 -12.94 -21.50
CA HIS A 217 20.60 -13.35 -20.09
C HIS A 217 19.51 -14.42 -19.87
N LEU A 218 18.28 -14.19 -20.31
CA LEU A 218 17.20 -15.17 -20.18
C LEU A 218 17.53 -16.51 -20.86
N ALA A 219 18.12 -16.48 -22.06
CA ALA A 219 18.55 -17.69 -22.76
C ALA A 219 19.66 -18.44 -22.00
N SER A 220 20.58 -17.72 -21.35
CA SER A 220 21.64 -18.31 -20.53
C SER A 220 21.12 -19.04 -19.29
N LEU A 221 19.89 -18.72 -18.84
CA LEU A 221 19.28 -19.33 -17.66
C LEU A 221 18.75 -20.75 -17.91
N GLY A 222 18.78 -21.22 -19.17
CA GLY A 222 18.57 -22.63 -19.53
C GLY A 222 17.19 -23.16 -19.11
N SER A 223 17.17 -24.22 -18.29
CA SER A 223 15.95 -24.94 -17.86
C SER A 223 15.17 -24.26 -16.72
N MET A 224 15.44 -22.98 -16.42
CA MET A 224 14.71 -22.27 -15.38
C MET A 224 13.21 -22.19 -15.72
N LYS A 225 12.36 -22.38 -14.71
CA LYS A 225 10.90 -22.29 -14.83
C LYS A 225 10.48 -20.82 -14.92
N CYS A 226 10.66 -20.23 -16.10
CA CYS A 226 10.09 -18.94 -16.45
C CYS A 226 8.72 -19.14 -17.07
N GLU A 227 7.73 -18.44 -16.53
CA GLU A 227 6.41 -18.33 -17.13
C GLU A 227 6.19 -16.88 -17.54
N ALA A 228 5.60 -16.66 -18.71
CA ALA A 228 5.33 -15.33 -19.23
C ALA A 228 3.84 -15.13 -19.50
N TYR A 229 3.36 -13.96 -19.15
CA TYR A 229 1.97 -13.56 -19.30
C TYR A 229 1.86 -12.11 -19.78
N ASN A 230 0.68 -11.78 -20.27
CA ASN A 230 0.23 -10.43 -20.56
C ASN A 230 -0.86 -10.06 -19.56
N PHE A 231 -0.84 -8.81 -19.10
CA PHE A 231 -1.85 -8.23 -18.23
C PHE A 231 -2.45 -7.01 -18.93
N ASP A 232 -3.76 -7.07 -19.19
CA ASP A 232 -4.47 -5.96 -19.83
C ASP A 232 -4.81 -4.90 -18.79
N ALA A 233 -4.13 -3.76 -18.88
CA ALA A 233 -4.30 -2.66 -17.95
C ALA A 233 -5.58 -1.88 -18.24
N THR A 234 -6.21 -1.41 -17.17
CA THR A 234 -7.34 -0.48 -17.20
C THR A 234 -6.92 0.86 -16.60
N ASP A 235 -7.65 1.93 -16.93
CA ASP A 235 -7.38 3.27 -16.40
C ASP A 235 -7.47 3.36 -14.86
N ASN A 236 -8.08 2.36 -14.21
CA ASN A 236 -8.28 2.31 -12.76
C ASN A 236 -7.18 1.52 -12.00
N ASP A 237 -6.17 0.98 -12.69
CA ASP A 237 -5.17 0.09 -12.06
C ASP A 237 -4.08 0.83 -11.25
N GLY A 238 -4.06 2.17 -11.27
CA GLY A 238 -3.15 2.98 -10.43
C GLY A 238 -1.65 2.76 -10.68
N GLU A 239 -0.83 3.09 -9.67
CA GLU A 239 0.62 2.82 -9.65
C GLU A 239 0.89 1.40 -9.11
N PHE A 240 1.99 0.78 -9.52
CA PHE A 240 2.28 -0.63 -9.19
C PHE A 240 2.29 -0.92 -7.68
N GLY A 241 2.91 -0.05 -6.88
CA GLY A 241 3.03 -0.24 -5.44
C GLY A 241 1.73 -0.11 -4.65
N HIS A 242 0.61 0.24 -5.30
CA HIS A 242 -0.72 0.19 -4.70
C HIS A 242 -1.30 -1.24 -4.67
N HIS A 243 -0.79 -2.15 -5.49
CA HIS A 243 -1.33 -3.50 -5.65
C HIS A 243 -0.34 -4.60 -5.25
N HIS A 244 -0.84 -5.57 -4.48
CA HIS A 244 -0.08 -6.76 -4.12
C HIS A 244 0.29 -7.57 -5.38
N PRO A 245 1.45 -8.25 -5.46
CA PRO A 245 1.85 -9.08 -6.61
C PRO A 245 0.78 -10.04 -7.14
N LYS A 246 -0.06 -10.61 -6.24
CA LYS A 246 -1.18 -11.48 -6.64
C LYS A 246 -2.22 -10.80 -7.53
N TYR A 247 -2.37 -9.48 -7.46
CA TYR A 247 -3.25 -8.72 -8.34
C TYR A 247 -2.86 -8.90 -9.81
N TYR A 248 -1.57 -8.71 -10.11
CA TYR A 248 -1.00 -8.89 -11.45
C TYR A 248 -0.83 -10.37 -11.83
N LEU A 249 -0.80 -11.26 -10.85
CA LEU A 249 -0.71 -12.71 -11.05
C LEU A 249 -2.08 -13.42 -11.06
N ASN A 250 -3.18 -12.66 -11.02
CA ASN A 250 -4.53 -13.22 -11.04
C ASN A 250 -4.83 -13.81 -12.42
N LEU A 251 -5.02 -15.13 -12.48
CA LEU A 251 -5.27 -15.86 -13.73
C LEU A 251 -6.52 -15.39 -14.48
N ALA A 252 -7.51 -14.79 -13.79
CA ALA A 252 -8.68 -14.21 -14.44
C ALA A 252 -8.36 -12.94 -15.25
N ARG A 253 -7.19 -12.33 -15.04
CA ARG A 253 -6.71 -11.11 -15.71
C ARG A 253 -5.49 -11.35 -16.59
N LEU A 254 -4.96 -12.57 -16.61
CA LEU A 254 -3.75 -12.91 -17.33
C LEU A 254 -4.06 -13.65 -18.62
N ASN A 255 -3.39 -13.22 -19.69
CA ASN A 255 -3.34 -13.93 -20.95
C ASN A 255 -1.96 -14.59 -21.10
N THR A 256 -1.91 -15.78 -21.70
CA THR A 256 -0.62 -16.45 -21.95
C THR A 256 0.21 -15.63 -22.93
N ALA A 257 1.47 -15.36 -22.59
CA ALA A 257 2.35 -14.59 -23.46
C ALA A 257 2.86 -15.43 -24.63
N ARG A 258 2.86 -14.83 -25.82
CA ARG A 258 3.52 -15.38 -27.02
C ARG A 258 4.90 -14.80 -27.27
N TRP A 259 5.32 -13.81 -26.49
CA TRP A 259 6.57 -13.08 -26.70
C TRP A 259 7.82 -13.79 -26.15
N LEU A 260 7.70 -14.64 -25.12
CA LEU A 260 8.86 -15.23 -24.44
C LEU A 260 9.63 -16.21 -25.34
N MET A 261 8.94 -17.18 -25.95
CA MET A 261 9.61 -18.20 -26.74
C MET A 261 10.32 -17.64 -27.99
N PRO A 262 9.74 -16.70 -28.76
CA PRO A 262 10.45 -15.99 -29.83
C PRO A 262 11.67 -15.22 -29.31
N LEU A 263 11.54 -14.52 -28.17
CA LEU A 263 12.63 -13.78 -27.54
C LEU A 263 13.81 -14.69 -27.18
N LEU A 264 13.54 -15.85 -26.55
CA LEU A 264 14.57 -16.86 -26.23
C LEU A 264 15.24 -17.47 -27.46
N LYS A 265 14.58 -17.41 -28.62
CA LYS A 265 15.12 -17.85 -29.92
C LYS A 265 15.86 -16.75 -30.68
N GLY A 266 15.98 -15.55 -30.10
CA GLY A 266 16.64 -14.41 -30.74
C GLY A 266 15.82 -13.77 -31.87
N VAL A 267 14.49 -13.92 -31.87
CA VAL A 267 13.62 -13.23 -32.84
C VAL A 267 13.63 -11.73 -32.54
N ALA A 268 13.83 -10.91 -33.57
CA ALA A 268 13.81 -9.46 -33.42
C ALA A 268 12.42 -8.96 -32.91
N PRO A 269 12.36 -7.94 -32.03
CA PRO A 269 11.13 -7.38 -31.45
C PRO A 269 10.01 -7.08 -32.45
N ASP A 270 10.35 -6.56 -33.63
CA ASP A 270 9.40 -6.19 -34.68
C ASP A 270 8.68 -7.40 -35.28
N ASN A 271 9.26 -8.59 -35.11
CA ASN A 271 8.73 -9.87 -35.58
C ASN A 271 8.12 -10.70 -34.43
N ILE A 272 8.03 -10.14 -33.22
CA ILE A 272 7.39 -10.79 -32.07
C ILE A 272 5.91 -10.41 -32.03
N GLU A 273 5.04 -11.41 -31.94
CA GLU A 273 3.63 -11.19 -31.63
C GLU A 273 3.48 -10.90 -30.13
N TRP A 274 3.23 -9.63 -29.79
CA TRP A 274 3.22 -9.15 -28.40
C TRP A 274 1.92 -9.47 -27.64
N VAL A 275 0.80 -9.58 -28.34
CA VAL A 275 -0.56 -9.79 -27.77
C VAL A 275 -1.16 -11.04 -28.37
N ALA A 276 -2.00 -11.75 -27.61
CA ALA A 276 -2.78 -12.86 -28.16
C ALA A 276 -3.95 -12.29 -28.97
N SER A 277 -3.99 -12.57 -30.28
CA SER A 277 -5.15 -12.33 -31.15
C SER A 277 -6.39 -13.10 -30.70
#